data_AF-A0AAD8PCZ8-F1
#
_entry.id   AF-A0AAD8PCZ8-F1
#
_cell.length_a   1.000
_cell.length_b   1.000
_cell.length_c   1.000
_cell.angle_alpha   90.00
_cell.angle_beta   90.00
_cell.angle_gamma   90.00
#
_symmetry.space_group_name_H-M   'P 1'
#
loop_
_entity.id
_entity.type
_entity.pdbx_description
1 polymer ?
#
loop_
_entity_poly.entity_id
_entity_poly.type
_entity_poly.pdbx_seq_one_letter_code
_entity_poly.pdbx_strand_id
1 'polypeptide(L)'
;MSWEMRFKEAFLCCDTHKVGTLQGPECACVYQSLGLVLNAQQAENVPAMSLGEFVQYGLNLTKELPADGGLQKLFEAIQNQKTKDIKTVELQEVMALMKNRTPEELEGLMKALDPKGTGKFGCKEFVDVFSK
;
A
#
# COMPACT_ATOMS: atom_id res chain seq x y z
N MET A 1 12.91 -5.89 -11.19
CA MET A 1 13.71 -5.30 -10.09
C MET A 1 13.31 -6.03 -8.81
N SER A 2 14.26 -6.60 -8.04
CA SER A 2 13.94 -7.35 -6.83
C SER A 2 13.60 -6.42 -5.66
N TRP A 3 12.80 -6.91 -4.70
CA TRP A 3 12.50 -6.18 -3.46
C TRP A 3 13.76 -5.77 -2.70
N GLU A 4 14.77 -6.63 -2.68
CA GLU A 4 16.06 -6.34 -2.03
C GLU A 4 16.73 -5.07 -2.59
N MET A 5 16.74 -4.91 -3.93
CA MET A 5 17.32 -3.74 -4.58
C MET A 5 16.49 -2.47 -4.29
N ARG A 6 15.16 -2.58 -4.33
CA ARG A 6 14.26 -1.47 -3.97
C ARG A 6 14.50 -0.96 -2.54
N PHE A 7 14.64 -1.87 -1.58
CA PHE A 7 14.93 -1.50 -0.19
C PHE A 7 16.31 -0.86 -0.02
N LYS A 8 17.33 -1.40 -0.70
CA LYS A 8 18.68 -0.83 -0.69
C LYS A 8 18.69 0.60 -1.24
N GLU A 9 18.07 0.82 -2.40
CA GLU A 9 17.99 2.14 -3.02
C GLU A 9 17.22 3.13 -2.15
N ALA A 10 16.07 2.72 -1.61
CA ALA A 10 15.27 3.59 -0.75
C ALA A 10 16.00 3.99 0.53
N PHE A 11 16.71 3.05 1.17
CA PHE A 11 17.52 3.36 2.35
C PHE A 11 18.59 4.39 2.05
N LEU A 12 19.35 4.21 0.95
CA LEU A 12 20.43 5.11 0.56
C LEU A 12 19.92 6.51 0.17
N CYS A 13 18.71 6.60 -0.40
CA CYS A 13 18.06 7.88 -0.67
C CYS A 13 17.67 8.62 0.62
N CYS A 14 17.34 7.91 1.69
CA CYS A 14 16.96 8.50 2.97
C CYS A 14 18.16 8.82 3.86
N ASP A 15 19.21 7.97 3.85
CA ASP A 15 20.44 8.18 4.63
C ASP A 15 21.40 9.19 3.95
N THR A 16 20.88 10.40 3.68
CA THR A 16 21.60 11.46 2.96
C THR A 16 22.89 11.91 3.66
N HIS A 17 22.93 11.80 4.99
CA HIS A 17 24.08 12.15 5.81
C HIS A 17 25.05 10.98 6.05
N LYS A 18 24.76 9.79 5.50
CA LYS A 18 25.57 8.57 5.66
C LYS A 18 25.78 8.20 7.13
N VAL A 19 24.74 8.37 7.93
CA VAL A 19 24.70 7.97 9.35
C VAL A 19 24.79 6.44 9.46
N GLY A 20 24.33 5.71 8.44
CA GLY A 20 24.34 4.25 8.38
C GLY A 20 23.13 3.61 9.05
N THR A 21 22.22 4.40 9.61
CA THR A 21 21.05 3.96 10.36
C THR A 21 19.88 4.92 10.12
N LEU A 22 18.69 4.38 9.86
CA LEU A 22 17.43 5.12 9.84
C LEU A 22 16.65 4.90 11.13
N GLN A 23 15.93 5.92 11.59
CA GLN A 23 15.09 5.81 12.79
C GLN A 23 13.80 5.03 12.49
N GLY A 24 13.22 4.43 13.52
CA GLY A 24 12.00 3.60 13.38
C GLY A 24 10.86 4.24 12.58
N PRO A 25 10.43 5.46 12.92
CA PRO A 25 9.39 6.16 12.16
C PRO A 25 9.76 6.45 10.70
N GLU A 26 11.04 6.70 10.42
CA GLU A 26 11.55 6.91 9.06
C GLU A 26 11.48 5.59 8.28
N CYS A 27 11.95 4.49 8.86
CA CYS A 27 11.85 3.15 8.27
C CYS A 27 10.39 2.82 7.90
N ALA A 28 9.44 3.07 8.82
CA ALA A 28 8.02 2.85 8.57
C ALA A 28 7.50 3.67 7.37
N CYS A 29 7.85 4.96 7.31
CA CYS A 29 7.48 5.83 6.19
C CYS A 29 8.07 5.34 4.86
N VAL A 30 9.32 4.86 4.85
CA VAL A 30 9.96 4.33 3.64
C VAL A 30 9.24 3.07 3.15
N TYR A 31 8.92 2.12 4.03
CA TYR A 31 8.16 0.93 3.62
C TYR A 31 6.79 1.29 3.05
N GLN A 32 6.06 2.21 3.68
CA GLN A 32 4.77 2.68 3.17
C GLN A 32 4.91 3.39 1.81
N SER A 33 5.98 4.17 1.62
CA SER A 33 6.29 4.83 0.33
C SER A 33 6.62 3.84 -0.77
N LEU A 34 7.14 2.65 -0.41
CA LEU A 34 7.38 1.53 -1.33
C LEU A 34 6.14 0.65 -1.56
N GLY A 35 4.99 1.00 -0.96
CA GLY A 35 3.72 0.33 -1.15
C GLY A 35 3.44 -0.82 -0.17
N LEU A 36 4.24 -0.97 0.90
CA LEU A 36 3.93 -1.93 1.95
C LEU A 36 2.87 -1.35 2.91
N VAL A 37 1.86 -2.16 3.21
CA VAL A 37 0.82 -1.80 4.18
C VAL A 37 1.23 -2.31 5.56
N LEU A 38 1.56 -1.38 6.45
CA LEU A 38 1.77 -1.66 7.87
C LEU A 38 0.52 -1.26 8.64
N ASN A 39 0.06 -2.12 9.56
CA ASN A 39 -0.96 -1.70 10.53
C ASN A 39 -0.38 -0.73 11.57
N ALA A 40 -1.23 -0.06 12.34
CA ALA A 40 -0.80 0.95 13.32
C ALA A 40 0.24 0.41 14.31
N GLN A 41 0.02 -0.80 14.84
CA GLN A 41 0.93 -1.43 15.78
C GLN A 41 2.28 -1.79 15.12
N GLN A 42 2.29 -2.27 13.89
CA GLN A 42 3.52 -2.54 13.14
C GLN A 42 4.29 -1.25 12.89
N ALA A 43 3.62 -0.18 12.44
CA ALA A 43 4.25 1.11 12.15
C ALA A 43 4.87 1.75 13.40
N GLU A 44 4.21 1.66 14.56
CA GLU A 44 4.73 2.17 15.84
C GLU A 44 5.92 1.37 16.38
N ASN A 45 6.00 0.07 16.05
CA ASN A 45 7.03 -0.84 16.57
C ASN A 45 8.17 -1.11 15.57
N VAL A 46 8.27 -0.35 14.48
CA VAL A 46 9.43 -0.45 13.58
C VAL A 46 10.68 0.06 14.31
N PRO A 47 11.75 -0.74 14.46
CA PRO A 47 12.96 -0.31 15.15
C PRO A 47 13.82 0.60 14.27
N ALA A 48 14.75 1.32 14.89
CA ALA A 48 15.86 1.93 14.14
C ALA A 48 16.73 0.81 13.55
N MET A 49 17.14 0.96 12.28
CA MET A 49 17.78 -0.12 11.53
C MET A 49 18.94 0.40 10.67
N SER A 50 20.01 -0.39 10.63
CA SER A 50 21.04 -0.29 9.60
C SER A 50 20.53 -0.80 8.25
N LEU A 51 21.28 -0.55 7.17
CA LEU A 51 20.91 -1.00 5.82
C LEU A 51 20.58 -2.50 5.76
N GLY A 52 21.40 -3.34 6.38
CA GLY A 52 21.20 -4.79 6.36
C GLY A 52 19.91 -5.21 7.07
N GLU A 53 19.67 -4.63 8.25
CA GLU A 53 18.47 -4.88 9.05
C GLU A 53 17.20 -4.38 8.34
N PHE A 54 17.27 -3.18 7.75
CA PHE A 54 16.17 -2.59 6.98
C PHE A 54 15.77 -3.47 5.79
N VAL A 55 16.74 -4.00 5.05
CA VAL A 55 16.46 -4.91 3.93
C VAL A 55 15.82 -6.21 4.42
N GLN A 56 16.35 -6.81 5.47
CA GLN A 56 15.81 -8.07 6.01
C GLN A 56 14.41 -7.90 6.58
N TYR A 57 14.16 -6.83 7.33
CA TYR A 57 12.85 -6.50 7.87
C TYR A 57 11.82 -6.31 6.74
N GLY A 58 12.17 -5.53 5.71
CA GLY A 58 11.33 -5.32 4.53
C GLY A 58 11.01 -6.63 3.80
N LEU A 59 12.00 -7.51 3.61
CA LEU A 59 11.77 -8.82 2.99
C LEU A 59 10.82 -9.70 3.81
N ASN A 60 10.87 -9.63 5.15
CA ASN A 60 9.93 -10.36 5.98
C ASN A 60 8.51 -9.79 5.87
N LEU A 61 8.35 -8.47 5.84
CA LEU A 61 7.04 -7.85 5.55
C LEU A 61 6.48 -8.34 4.21
N THR A 62 7.31 -8.46 3.17
CA THR A 62 6.84 -8.94 1.85
C THR A 62 6.41 -10.41 1.84
N LYS A 63 6.90 -11.25 2.76
CA LYS A 63 6.50 -12.65 2.90
C LYS A 63 5.18 -12.79 3.65
N GLU A 64 4.88 -11.84 4.53
CA GLU A 64 3.62 -11.76 5.29
C GLU A 64 2.50 -11.10 4.49
N LEU A 65 2.81 -10.44 3.37
CA LEU A 65 1.80 -9.97 2.45
C LEU A 65 1.07 -11.17 1.82
N PRO A 66 -0.27 -11.22 1.87
CA PRO A 66 -1.03 -12.23 1.15
C PRO A 66 -0.72 -12.13 -0.36
N ALA A 67 -0.98 -13.18 -1.12
CA ALA A 67 -0.63 -13.26 -2.55
C ALA A 67 -1.21 -12.11 -3.41
N ASP A 68 -2.28 -11.47 -2.92
CA ASP A 68 -2.93 -10.29 -3.51
C ASP A 68 -2.47 -8.96 -2.88
N GLY A 69 -1.38 -8.95 -2.10
CA GLY A 69 -0.90 -7.76 -1.39
C GLY A 69 -1.80 -7.27 -0.25
N GLY A 70 -2.78 -8.06 0.19
CA GLY A 70 -3.74 -7.66 1.23
C GLY A 70 -4.94 -6.87 0.70
N LEU A 71 -5.11 -6.80 -0.63
CA LEU A 71 -6.23 -6.12 -1.29
C LEU A 71 -7.58 -6.69 -0.87
N GLN A 72 -7.70 -8.01 -0.69
CA GLN A 72 -8.93 -8.65 -0.24
C GLN A 72 -9.32 -8.21 1.17
N LYS A 73 -8.35 -8.10 2.09
CA LYS A 73 -8.63 -7.58 3.44
C LYS A 73 -9.04 -6.11 3.40
N LEU A 74 -8.42 -5.34 2.53
CA LEU A 74 -8.74 -3.92 2.32
C LEU A 74 -10.16 -3.77 1.77
N PHE A 75 -10.53 -4.60 0.79
CA PHE A 75 -11.89 -4.70 0.24
C PHE A 75 -12.89 -5.08 1.34
N GLU A 76 -12.58 -6.09 2.14
CA GLU A 76 -13.45 -6.53 3.24
C GLU A 76 -13.68 -5.45 4.29
N ALA A 77 -12.70 -4.58 4.53
CA ALA A 77 -12.80 -3.48 5.48
C ALA A 77 -13.73 -2.35 5.00
N ILE A 78 -13.88 -2.18 3.69
CA ILE A 78 -14.64 -1.06 3.08
C ILE A 78 -15.94 -1.50 2.40
N GLN A 79 -16.14 -2.80 2.13
CA GLN A 79 -17.37 -3.30 1.51
C GLN A 79 -18.60 -3.09 2.38
N ASN A 80 -19.76 -2.98 1.73
CA ASN A 80 -21.02 -3.05 2.43
C ASN A 80 -21.23 -4.45 3.05
N GLN A 81 -21.52 -4.53 4.35
CA GLN A 81 -21.66 -5.82 5.04
C GLN A 81 -22.84 -6.67 4.51
N LYS A 82 -23.89 -6.04 3.97
CA LYS A 82 -25.10 -6.74 3.48
C LYS A 82 -24.96 -7.19 2.03
N THR A 83 -24.43 -6.32 1.17
CA THR A 83 -24.37 -6.61 -0.28
C THR A 83 -23.04 -7.19 -0.72
N LYS A 84 -21.95 -6.95 0.04
CA LYS A 84 -20.56 -7.33 -0.28
C LYS A 84 -19.96 -6.61 -1.50
N ASP A 85 -20.56 -5.47 -1.86
CA ASP A 85 -20.09 -4.55 -2.90
C ASP A 85 -19.60 -3.24 -2.27
N ILE A 86 -18.69 -2.56 -2.96
CA ILE A 86 -18.26 -1.19 -2.64
C ILE A 86 -18.97 -0.24 -3.59
N LYS A 87 -19.48 0.89 -3.08
CA LYS A 87 -19.97 1.94 -3.97
C LYS A 87 -18.81 2.77 -4.50
N THR A 88 -18.86 3.10 -5.79
CA THR A 88 -17.83 3.91 -6.46
C THR A 88 -17.56 5.24 -5.74
N VAL A 89 -18.61 5.88 -5.23
CA VAL A 89 -18.50 7.14 -4.46
C VAL A 89 -17.77 6.98 -3.12
N GLU A 90 -17.98 5.86 -2.41
CA GLU A 90 -17.34 5.59 -1.11
C GLU A 90 -15.83 5.36 -1.31
N LEU A 91 -15.45 4.66 -2.38
CA LEU A 91 -14.03 4.48 -2.72
C LEU A 91 -13.38 5.80 -3.16
N GLN A 92 -14.08 6.64 -3.93
CA GLN A 92 -13.57 7.96 -4.32
C GLN A 92 -13.29 8.84 -3.10
N GLU A 93 -14.17 8.87 -2.11
CA GLU A 93 -13.97 9.63 -0.87
C GLU A 93 -12.76 9.12 -0.09
N VAL A 94 -12.63 7.80 0.09
CA VAL A 94 -11.49 7.17 0.76
C VAL A 94 -10.18 7.47 0.03
N MET A 95 -10.19 7.44 -1.31
CA MET A 95 -9.00 7.69 -2.12
C MET A 95 -8.65 9.18 -2.22
N ALA A 96 -9.61 10.09 -2.19
CA ALA A 96 -9.35 11.53 -2.12
C ALA A 96 -8.64 11.95 -0.83
N LEU A 97 -8.80 11.16 0.25
CA LEU A 97 -8.06 11.34 1.50
C LEU A 97 -6.60 10.84 1.42
N MET A 98 -6.29 9.97 0.46
CA MET A 98 -4.92 9.54 0.18
C MET A 98 -4.22 10.60 -0.69
N LYS A 99 -3.29 11.38 -0.11
CA LYS A 99 -2.62 12.55 -0.72
C LYS A 99 -1.72 12.26 -1.94
N ASN A 100 -1.81 11.07 -2.52
CA ASN A 100 -0.83 10.48 -3.43
C ASN A 100 -1.43 10.07 -4.79
N ARG A 101 -2.60 10.62 -5.16
CA ARG A 101 -3.22 10.44 -6.49
C ARG A 101 -3.75 11.76 -7.05
N THR A 102 -3.64 11.95 -8.35
CA THR A 102 -4.29 13.10 -9.02
C THR A 102 -5.77 12.79 -9.32
N PRO A 103 -6.64 13.82 -9.48
CA PRO A 103 -8.04 13.62 -9.85
C PRO A 103 -8.23 12.77 -11.13
N GLU A 104 -7.33 12.91 -12.10
CA GLU A 104 -7.37 12.18 -13.36
C GLU A 104 -7.05 10.69 -13.17
N GLU A 105 -6.08 10.37 -12.31
CA GLU A 105 -5.76 8.98 -11.94
C GLU A 105 -6.92 8.32 -11.19
N LEU A 106 -7.59 9.08 -10.32
CA LEU A 106 -8.81 8.66 -9.63
C LEU A 106 -9.95 8.36 -10.60
N GLU A 107 -10.20 9.23 -11.59
CA GLU A 107 -11.24 9.01 -12.59
C GLU A 107 -10.95 7.78 -13.48
N GLY A 108 -9.69 7.62 -13.90
CA GLY A 108 -9.25 6.44 -14.66
C GLY A 108 -9.44 5.14 -13.88
N LEU A 109 -9.11 5.16 -12.59
CA LEU A 109 -9.29 4.03 -11.69
C LEU A 109 -10.78 3.67 -11.50
N MET A 110 -11.66 4.67 -11.32
CA MET A 110 -13.10 4.41 -11.19
C MET A 110 -13.69 3.81 -12.46
N LYS A 111 -13.27 4.27 -13.65
CA LYS A 111 -13.69 3.67 -14.93
C LYS A 111 -13.19 2.24 -15.09
N ALA A 112 -12.02 1.91 -14.55
CA ALA A 112 -11.49 0.55 -14.59
C ALA A 112 -12.26 -0.41 -13.65
N LEU A 113 -12.67 0.08 -12.48
CA LEU A 113 -13.41 -0.70 -11.47
C LEU A 113 -14.90 -0.87 -11.84
N ASP A 114 -15.52 0.14 -12.41
CA ASP A 114 -16.94 0.14 -12.80
C ASP A 114 -17.12 0.59 -14.27
N PRO A 115 -16.65 -0.21 -15.25
CA PRO A 115 -16.71 0.14 -16.67
C PRO A 115 -18.14 0.23 -17.20
N LYS A 116 -19.11 -0.36 -16.48
CA LYS A 116 -20.53 -0.35 -16.82
C LYS A 116 -21.30 0.81 -16.18
N GLY A 117 -20.66 1.60 -15.31
CA GLY A 117 -21.30 2.73 -14.63
C GLY A 117 -22.46 2.33 -13.72
N THR A 118 -22.37 1.15 -13.11
CA THR A 118 -23.42 0.63 -12.20
C THR A 118 -23.41 1.32 -10.83
N GLY A 119 -22.36 2.08 -10.53
CA GLY A 119 -22.11 2.73 -9.24
C GLY A 119 -21.56 1.78 -8.17
N LYS A 120 -21.26 0.53 -8.53
CA LYS A 120 -20.80 -0.51 -7.61
C LYS A 120 -19.88 -1.52 -8.28
N PHE A 121 -18.99 -2.13 -7.52
CA PHE A 121 -18.14 -3.21 -8.00
C PHE A 121 -17.82 -4.21 -6.88
N GLY A 122 -17.44 -5.43 -7.26
CA GLY A 122 -17.15 -6.52 -6.34
C GLY A 122 -15.65 -6.70 -6.09
N CYS A 123 -15.33 -7.67 -5.24
CA CYS A 123 -13.95 -7.97 -4.86
C CYS A 123 -13.10 -8.40 -6.06
N LYS A 124 -13.70 -9.08 -7.04
CA LYS A 124 -12.99 -9.55 -8.22
C LYS A 124 -12.51 -8.37 -9.07
N GLU A 125 -13.40 -7.44 -9.39
CA GLU A 125 -13.07 -6.24 -10.15
C GLU A 125 -12.00 -5.41 -9.42
N PHE A 126 -12.11 -5.31 -8.09
CA PHE A 126 -11.12 -4.63 -7.26
C PHE A 126 -9.74 -5.28 -7.36
N VAL A 127 -9.63 -6.58 -7.09
CA VAL A 127 -8.34 -7.28 -7.15
C VAL A 127 -7.76 -7.22 -8.57
N ASP A 128 -8.56 -7.45 -9.62
CA ASP A 128 -8.10 -7.45 -11.02
C ASP A 128 -7.51 -6.10 -11.47
N VAL A 129 -8.00 -4.98 -10.92
CA VAL A 129 -7.48 -3.63 -11.22
C VAL A 129 -6.19 -3.35 -10.45
N PHE A 130 -6.08 -3.80 -9.20
CA PHE A 130 -4.94 -3.49 -8.32
C PHE A 130 -3.81 -4.52 -8.35
N SER A 131 -4.00 -5.67 -9.01
CA SER A 131 -2.98 -6.70 -9.19
C SER A 131 -2.33 -6.72 -10.58
N LYS A 132 -2.69 -5.76 -11.45
CA LYS A 132 -2.01 -5.47 -12.73
C LYS A 132 -0.88 -4.47 -12.53
#